data_AF-C6T1T1-F1
#
_entry.id   AF-C6T1T1-F1
#
_cell.length_a   1.000
_cell.length_b   1.000
_cell.length_c   1.000
_cell.angle_alpha   90.00
_cell.angle_beta   90.00
_cell.angle_gamma   90.00
#
_symmetry.space_group_name_H-M   'P 1'
#
loop_
_entity.id
_entity.type
_entity.pdbx_description
1 polymer ?
#
loop_
_entity_poly.entity_id
_entity_poly.type
_entity_poly.pdbx_seq_one_letter_code
_entity_poly.pdbx_strand_id
1 'polypeptide(L)'
;MFQSVIRHNERFDFDRIPAVVALCWQAGADFHDENLNSSSWNLEADNGSVPETESLSPNDLTSIANKTLTAWETLRSGVEKLLLVYPVKVCKYCSEVHVGPSGHKARLCGVFKYESWKGAHFWMKANVDNLVPPKIVWRRRPQDPPVLLNEGRGFYGRVPAVLDLCSKAGAVVPAKYNCMMKVQGLSCQSIIIFLGSQENQTLESNSKLN
;
A
#
# COMPACT_ATOMS: atom_id res chain seq x y z
N MET A 1 -23.64 18.64 21.15
CA MET A 1 -24.69 18.54 20.10
C MET A 1 -24.71 17.13 19.54
N PHE A 2 -25.85 16.44 19.59
CA PHE A 2 -25.98 15.11 18.98
C PHE A 2 -26.15 15.27 17.47
N GLN A 3 -25.25 14.68 16.67
CA GLN A 3 -25.44 14.62 15.22
C GLN A 3 -26.74 13.85 14.90
N SER A 4 -27.59 14.46 14.07
CA SER A 4 -28.76 13.83 13.47
C SER A 4 -28.33 12.70 12.52
N VAL A 5 -29.24 11.76 12.27
CA VAL A 5 -28.98 10.67 11.32
C VAL A 5 -29.05 11.26 9.90
N ILE A 6 -27.92 11.24 9.19
CA ILE A 6 -27.86 11.58 7.76
C ILE A 6 -28.69 10.54 6.99
N ARG A 7 -29.67 11.00 6.22
CA ARG A 7 -30.54 10.14 5.41
C ARG A 7 -29.80 9.58 4.20
N HIS A 8 -30.34 8.53 3.58
CA HIS A 8 -29.67 7.85 2.46
C HIS A 8 -29.50 8.73 1.22
N ASN A 9 -30.48 9.59 0.96
CA ASN A 9 -30.45 10.57 -0.12
C ASN A 9 -29.43 11.70 0.15
N GLU A 10 -29.34 12.15 1.39
CA GLU A 10 -28.45 13.26 1.81
C GLU A 10 -26.95 12.95 1.69
N ARG A 11 -26.57 11.69 1.41
CA ARG A 11 -25.14 11.27 1.39
C ARG A 11 -24.37 11.73 0.16
N PHE A 12 -25.10 12.01 -0.93
CA PHE A 12 -24.55 12.47 -2.19
C PHE A 12 -24.59 13.99 -2.30
N ASP A 13 -25.25 14.65 -1.34
CA ASP A 13 -25.39 16.11 -1.28
C ASP A 13 -24.10 16.79 -0.78
N PHE A 14 -23.08 16.01 -0.40
CA PHE A 14 -21.80 16.50 0.08
C PHE A 14 -20.63 15.88 -0.69
N ASP A 15 -19.72 16.74 -1.12
CA ASP A 15 -18.46 16.32 -1.73
C ASP A 15 -17.62 15.51 -0.73
N ARG A 16 -17.08 14.39 -1.20
CA ARG A 16 -16.19 13.54 -0.41
C ARG A 16 -14.75 13.84 -0.78
N ILE A 17 -13.94 14.15 0.21
CA ILE A 17 -12.48 14.30 0.06
C ILE A 17 -11.75 13.08 0.65
N PRO A 18 -10.54 12.75 0.18
CA PRO A 18 -9.74 11.69 0.78
C PRO A 18 -9.45 11.98 2.26
N ALA A 19 -9.49 10.94 3.10
CA ALA A 19 -9.30 11.10 4.55
C ALA A 19 -7.94 11.73 4.92
N VAL A 20 -6.89 11.41 4.15
CA VAL A 20 -5.57 12.03 4.31
C VAL A 20 -5.62 13.54 4.05
N VAL A 21 -6.32 13.97 2.99
CA VAL A 21 -6.49 15.38 2.63
C VAL A 21 -7.28 16.11 3.72
N ALA A 22 -8.42 15.55 4.15
CA ALA A 22 -9.20 16.11 5.25
C ALA A 22 -8.37 16.30 6.53
N LEU A 23 -7.52 15.33 6.83
CA LEU A 23 -6.71 15.31 8.03
C LEU A 23 -5.52 16.30 7.94
N CYS A 24 -4.89 16.45 6.77
CA CYS A 24 -3.90 17.52 6.54
C CYS A 24 -4.52 18.92 6.69
N TRP A 25 -5.73 19.13 6.16
CA TRP A 25 -6.45 20.40 6.31
C TRP A 25 -6.74 20.74 7.78
N GLN A 26 -7.24 19.76 8.55
CA GLN A 26 -7.48 19.93 10.00
C GLN A 26 -6.20 20.21 10.79
N ALA A 27 -5.04 19.79 10.26
CA ALA A 27 -3.71 20.11 10.80
C ALA A 27 -3.18 21.49 10.38
N GLY A 28 -3.95 22.27 9.61
CA GLY A 28 -3.57 23.60 9.16
C GLY A 28 -2.75 23.61 7.86
N ALA A 29 -2.73 22.52 7.10
CA ALA A 29 -2.16 22.56 5.75
C ALA A 29 -3.09 23.37 4.82
N ASP A 30 -2.53 24.37 4.15
CA ASP A 30 -3.23 25.11 3.09
C ASP A 30 -3.00 24.40 1.74
N PHE A 31 -4.09 24.14 1.01
CA PHE A 31 -4.04 23.53 -0.33
C PHE A 31 -4.00 24.58 -1.45
N HIS A 32 -4.22 25.86 -1.13
CA HIS A 32 -4.17 26.96 -2.08
C HIS A 32 -2.78 27.58 -2.21
N ASP A 33 -1.78 27.04 -1.51
CA ASP A 33 -0.39 27.42 -1.74
C ASP A 33 0.01 26.94 -3.15
N GLU A 34 0.07 27.88 -4.11
CA GLU A 34 0.53 27.68 -5.50
C GLU A 34 1.93 27.04 -5.60
N ASN A 35 2.61 26.84 -4.47
CA ASN A 35 3.92 26.23 -4.32
C ASN A 35 3.96 24.70 -4.42
N LEU A 36 2.83 24.01 -4.59
CA LEU A 36 2.83 22.59 -5.02
C LEU A 36 3.22 22.42 -6.50
N ASN A 37 3.28 23.53 -7.26
CA ASN A 37 3.86 23.61 -8.59
C ASN A 37 5.19 24.37 -8.58
N SER A 38 6.21 23.86 -7.88
CA SER A 38 7.60 24.28 -8.16
C SER A 38 8.60 23.25 -7.64
N SER A 39 8.74 22.12 -8.35
CA SER A 39 10.06 21.68 -8.84
C SER A 39 9.96 20.37 -9.62
N SER A 40 10.10 20.52 -10.94
CA SER A 40 10.70 19.55 -11.87
C SER A 40 9.81 18.53 -12.58
N TRP A 41 8.73 18.99 -13.21
CA TRP A 41 8.34 18.47 -14.54
C TRP A 41 8.20 19.66 -15.50
N ASN A 42 9.28 20.43 -15.67
CA ASN A 42 9.39 21.31 -16.84
C ASN A 42 9.73 20.42 -18.02
N LEU A 43 8.71 19.77 -18.58
CA LEU A 43 8.71 19.47 -20.01
C LEU A 43 8.23 20.76 -20.66
N GLU A 44 9.18 21.57 -21.11
CA GLU A 44 8.91 22.72 -21.96
C GLU A 44 8.04 22.23 -23.12
N ALA A 45 6.78 22.64 -23.15
CA ALA A 45 5.88 22.38 -24.25
C ALA A 45 6.30 23.30 -25.40
N ASP A 46 7.29 22.88 -26.18
CA ASP A 46 7.54 23.47 -27.50
C ASP A 46 6.45 22.99 -28.46
N ASN A 47 6.03 23.93 -29.29
CA ASN A 47 4.85 23.85 -30.13
C ASN A 47 4.95 22.73 -31.18
N GLY A 48 3.92 21.89 -31.22
CA GLY A 48 3.42 21.35 -32.49
C GLY A 48 4.26 20.25 -33.16
N SER A 49 4.56 19.16 -32.46
CA SER A 49 4.77 17.86 -33.08
C SER A 49 4.40 16.74 -32.10
N VAL A 50 3.74 15.70 -32.61
CA VAL A 50 3.33 14.44 -31.95
C VAL A 50 4.26 14.08 -30.77
N PRO A 51 3.75 13.79 -29.54
CA PRO A 51 4.63 13.41 -28.44
C PRO A 51 5.14 12.00 -28.72
N GLU A 52 6.27 11.95 -29.42
CA GLU A 52 7.17 10.81 -29.42
C GLU A 52 7.54 10.58 -27.95
N THR A 53 7.22 9.39 -27.45
CA THR A 53 7.42 9.00 -26.05
C THR A 53 8.88 9.23 -25.68
N GLU A 54 9.21 10.36 -25.07
CA GLU A 54 10.56 10.61 -24.56
C GLU A 54 10.89 9.50 -23.57
N SER A 55 11.74 8.57 -23.98
CA SER A 55 12.15 7.47 -23.13
C SER A 55 13.02 8.04 -22.02
N LEU A 56 12.50 8.10 -20.79
CA LEU A 56 13.26 8.50 -19.62
C LEU A 56 14.55 7.66 -19.52
N SER A 57 15.68 8.30 -19.23
CA SER A 57 16.92 7.57 -19.04
C SER A 57 16.84 6.69 -17.77
N PRO A 58 17.63 5.59 -17.68
CA PRO A 58 17.67 4.75 -16.47
C PRO A 58 18.00 5.53 -15.19
N ASN A 59 18.80 6.58 -15.30
CA ASN A 59 19.17 7.45 -14.19
C ASN A 59 17.98 8.33 -13.74
N ASP A 60 17.20 8.86 -14.69
CA ASP A 60 15.99 9.64 -14.37
C ASP A 60 14.95 8.76 -13.70
N LEU A 61 14.73 7.55 -14.21
CA LEU A 61 13.85 6.56 -13.58
C LEU A 61 14.28 6.23 -12.15
N THR A 62 15.58 6.03 -11.93
CA THR A 62 16.13 5.77 -10.59
C THR A 62 15.92 6.97 -9.65
N SER A 63 16.14 8.19 -10.15
CA SER A 63 15.92 9.44 -9.40
C SER A 63 14.46 9.62 -9.00
N ILE A 64 13.54 9.45 -9.95
CA ILE A 64 12.08 9.50 -9.72
C ILE A 64 11.67 8.43 -8.70
N ALA A 65 12.18 7.21 -8.84
CA ALA A 65 11.85 6.11 -7.96
C ALA A 65 12.33 6.36 -6.52
N ASN A 66 13.55 6.87 -6.32
CA ASN A 66 14.05 7.24 -5.00
C ASN A 66 13.19 8.34 -4.36
N LYS A 67 12.88 9.41 -5.10
CA LYS A 67 11.98 10.48 -4.63
C LYS A 67 10.60 9.95 -4.24
N THR A 68 10.05 9.04 -5.05
CA THR A 68 8.76 8.40 -4.82
C THR A 68 8.77 7.56 -3.54
N LEU A 69 9.84 6.79 -3.29
CA LEU A 69 10.00 6.05 -2.05
C LEU A 69 10.06 6.96 -0.84
N THR A 70 10.87 8.02 -0.89
CA THR A 70 10.97 8.99 0.19
C THR A 70 9.61 9.64 0.48
N ALA A 71 8.90 10.07 -0.56
CA ALA A 71 7.57 10.65 -0.42
C ALA A 71 6.57 9.65 0.20
N TRP A 72 6.61 8.38 -0.21
CA TRP A 72 5.75 7.33 0.34
C TRP A 72 6.01 7.08 1.83
N GLU A 73 7.27 7.02 2.24
CA GLU A 73 7.64 6.85 3.65
C GLU A 73 7.26 8.06 4.51
N THR A 74 7.55 9.26 4.01
CA THR A 74 7.20 10.52 4.67
C THR A 74 5.70 10.64 4.82
N LEU A 75 4.91 10.33 3.79
CA LEU A 75 3.45 10.34 3.84
C LEU A 75 2.92 9.40 4.93
N ARG A 76 3.37 8.14 4.94
CA ARG A 76 2.91 7.16 5.93
C ARG A 76 3.29 7.56 7.35
N SER A 77 4.52 8.03 7.56
CA SER A 77 4.98 8.52 8.87
C SER A 77 4.20 9.77 9.33
N GLY A 78 3.93 10.69 8.41
CA GLY A 78 3.13 11.89 8.69
C GLY A 78 1.70 11.55 9.10
N VAL A 79 1.04 10.65 8.36
CA VAL A 79 -0.30 10.15 8.70
C VAL A 79 -0.31 9.46 10.05
N GLU A 80 0.69 8.62 10.35
CA GLU A 80 0.81 7.97 11.65
C GLU A 80 0.90 8.99 12.81
N LYS A 81 1.71 10.05 12.66
CA LYS A 81 1.81 11.13 13.64
C LYS A 81 0.50 11.89 13.80
N LEU A 82 -0.17 12.20 12.71
CA LEU A 82 -1.43 12.93 12.75
C LEU A 82 -2.56 12.12 13.41
N LEU A 83 -2.56 10.79 13.26
CA LEU A 83 -3.49 9.88 13.96
C LEU A 83 -3.28 9.85 15.50
N LEU A 84 -2.16 10.38 16.01
CA LEU A 84 -1.96 10.57 17.45
C LEU A 84 -2.71 11.78 18.00
N VAL A 85 -2.96 12.79 17.17
CA VAL A 85 -3.57 14.07 17.57
C VAL A 85 -5.04 14.13 17.14
N TYR A 86 -5.33 13.73 15.91
CA TYR A 86 -6.66 13.82 15.33
C TYR A 86 -7.38 12.47 15.39
N PRO A 87 -8.54 12.38 16.05
CA PRO A 87 -9.29 11.14 16.12
C PRO A 87 -9.83 10.79 14.73
N VAL A 88 -9.56 9.57 14.27
CA VAL A 88 -10.08 9.04 13.01
C VAL A 88 -10.73 7.69 13.26
N LYS A 89 -11.90 7.50 12.67
CA LYS A 89 -12.68 6.27 12.72
C LYS A 89 -12.73 5.62 11.35
N VAL A 90 -12.65 4.29 11.32
CA VAL A 90 -12.87 3.51 10.11
C VAL A 90 -13.99 2.50 10.37
N CYS A 91 -14.83 2.25 9.36
CA CYS A 91 -15.78 1.16 9.41
C CYS A 91 -15.06 -0.15 9.13
N LYS A 92 -15.16 -1.11 10.07
CA LYS A 92 -14.53 -2.43 9.97
C LYS A 92 -14.88 -3.20 8.68
N TYR A 93 -16.07 -2.94 8.12
CA TYR A 93 -16.65 -3.74 7.05
C TYR A 93 -16.58 -3.09 5.68
N CYS A 94 -16.94 -1.81 5.56
CA CYS A 94 -16.96 -1.12 4.27
C CYS A 94 -15.75 -0.21 4.02
N SER A 95 -14.77 -0.19 4.94
CA SER A 95 -13.55 0.64 4.86
C SER A 95 -13.80 2.15 4.75
N GLU A 96 -15.01 2.63 5.03
CA GLU A 96 -15.31 4.07 5.08
C GLU A 96 -14.58 4.71 6.26
N VAL A 97 -14.00 5.88 6.02
CA VAL A 97 -13.21 6.62 7.01
C VAL A 97 -13.92 7.90 7.38
N HIS A 98 -13.97 8.20 8.66
CA HIS A 98 -14.48 9.44 9.23
C HIS A 98 -13.39 10.11 10.05
N VAL A 99 -13.04 11.36 9.70
CA VAL A 99 -12.10 12.19 10.46
C VAL A 99 -12.88 12.97 11.51
N GLY A 100 -12.77 12.56 12.77
CA GLY A 100 -13.51 13.11 13.90
C GLY A 100 -13.63 12.16 15.10
N PRO A 101 -14.02 12.68 16.28
CA PRO A 101 -14.08 11.91 17.53
C PRO A 101 -15.09 10.77 17.49
N SER A 102 -16.16 10.91 16.70
CA SER A 102 -17.24 9.93 16.55
C SER A 102 -17.62 9.79 15.10
N GLY A 103 -17.71 8.55 14.60
CA GLY A 103 -18.16 8.29 13.24
C GLY A 103 -19.60 8.72 13.01
N HIS A 104 -19.96 8.97 11.75
CA HIS A 104 -21.31 9.40 11.39
C HIS A 104 -22.36 8.30 11.63
N LYS A 105 -23.61 8.71 11.81
CA LYS A 105 -24.75 7.81 12.04
C LYS A 105 -25.48 7.35 10.77
N ALA A 106 -24.99 7.75 9.60
CA ALA A 106 -25.60 7.35 8.34
C ALA A 106 -25.68 5.82 8.23
N ARG A 107 -26.78 5.30 7.70
CA ARG A 107 -27.05 3.85 7.60
C ARG A 107 -26.72 3.32 6.20
N LEU A 108 -25.46 3.44 5.81
CA LEU A 108 -24.99 3.28 4.44
C LEU A 108 -23.89 2.23 4.26
N CYS A 109 -23.57 1.48 5.31
CA CYS A 109 -22.54 0.46 5.25
C CYS A 109 -22.85 -0.54 4.13
N GLY A 110 -22.01 -0.53 3.09
CA GLY A 110 -22.26 -1.27 1.84
C GLY A 110 -22.35 -2.78 1.97
N VAL A 111 -21.98 -3.34 3.14
CA VAL A 111 -21.97 -4.78 3.43
C VAL A 111 -23.29 -5.27 4.02
N PHE A 112 -24.04 -4.45 4.75
CA PHE A 112 -25.23 -4.90 5.53
C PHE A 112 -26.55 -4.37 4.98
N LYS A 113 -26.75 -4.40 3.66
CA LYS A 113 -28.01 -3.94 3.05
C LYS A 113 -29.23 -4.78 3.47
N TYR A 114 -29.04 -6.03 3.88
CA TYR A 114 -30.13 -7.00 4.12
C TYR A 114 -30.18 -7.62 5.53
N GLU A 115 -29.31 -7.20 6.45
CA GLU A 115 -29.29 -7.73 7.82
C GLU A 115 -29.92 -6.78 8.85
N SER A 116 -30.21 -7.32 10.05
CA SER A 116 -30.83 -6.62 11.19
C SER A 116 -30.10 -5.35 11.65
N TRP A 117 -28.83 -5.18 11.25
CA TRP A 117 -28.00 -4.00 11.50
C TRP A 117 -28.31 -2.79 10.60
N LYS A 118 -29.31 -2.90 9.69
CA LYS A 118 -29.90 -1.79 8.93
C LYS A 118 -28.87 -0.83 8.32
N GLY A 119 -27.77 -1.33 7.75
CA GLY A 119 -26.74 -0.50 7.13
C GLY A 119 -25.92 0.40 8.07
N ALA A 120 -25.97 0.24 9.39
CA ALA A 120 -25.13 1.02 10.29
C ALA A 120 -23.63 0.67 10.14
N HIS A 121 -22.75 1.64 10.40
CA HIS A 121 -21.30 1.43 10.40
C HIS A 121 -20.82 0.92 11.76
N PHE A 122 -19.87 -0.02 11.72
CA PHE A 122 -19.14 -0.45 12.90
C PHE A 122 -17.83 0.33 12.97
N TRP A 123 -17.84 1.43 13.72
CA TRP A 123 -16.71 2.34 13.83
C TRP A 123 -15.65 1.80 14.79
N MET A 124 -14.40 1.77 14.33
CA MET A 124 -13.22 1.47 15.14
C MET A 124 -12.15 2.55 14.94
N LYS A 125 -11.15 2.60 15.83
CA LYS A 125 -10.00 3.51 15.66
C LYS A 125 -9.25 3.15 14.38
N ALA A 126 -8.99 4.15 13.53
CA ALA A 126 -8.21 3.97 12.31
C ALA A 126 -6.71 3.88 12.60
N ASN A 127 -5.99 3.17 11.73
CA ASN A 127 -4.54 3.10 11.67
C ASN A 127 -4.04 3.64 10.33
N VAL A 128 -2.70 3.73 10.17
CA VAL A 128 -2.08 4.24 8.94
C VAL A 128 -2.49 3.47 7.69
N ASP A 129 -2.69 2.15 7.78
CA ASP A 129 -3.05 1.31 6.64
C ASP A 129 -4.51 1.49 6.20
N ASN A 130 -5.36 2.03 7.07
CA ASN A 130 -6.73 2.41 6.68
C ASN A 130 -6.77 3.67 5.80
N LEU A 131 -5.79 4.57 5.96
CA LEU A 131 -5.71 5.84 5.23
C LEU A 131 -4.77 5.75 4.03
N VAL A 132 -3.66 5.02 4.17
CA VAL A 132 -2.65 4.80 3.13
C VAL A 132 -2.41 3.29 2.98
N PRO A 133 -3.31 2.55 2.30
CA PRO A 133 -3.18 1.10 2.21
C PRO A 133 -1.91 0.69 1.46
N PRO A 134 -1.09 -0.24 2.01
CA PRO A 134 0.19 -0.59 1.41
C PRO A 134 0.09 -1.35 0.08
N LYS A 135 -1.11 -1.80 -0.34
CA LYS A 135 -1.35 -2.64 -1.54
C LYS A 135 -0.23 -3.67 -1.78
N ILE A 136 -0.24 -4.74 -0.99
CA ILE A 136 0.82 -5.74 -1.01
C ILE A 136 0.80 -6.57 -2.29
N VAL A 137 1.97 -6.72 -2.93
CA VAL A 137 2.20 -7.53 -4.11
C VAL A 137 3.21 -8.64 -3.85
N TRP A 138 3.16 -9.69 -4.65
CA TRP A 138 4.21 -10.70 -4.73
C TRP A 138 5.37 -10.15 -5.53
N ARG A 139 6.57 -10.13 -4.94
CA ARG A 139 7.79 -9.76 -5.65
C ARG A 139 8.44 -11.01 -6.23
N ARG A 140 8.75 -10.97 -7.53
CA ARG A 140 9.67 -11.89 -8.18
C ARG A 140 11.11 -11.42 -7.96
N ARG A 141 11.96 -12.28 -7.41
CA ARG A 141 13.40 -12.05 -7.28
C ARG A 141 14.16 -12.63 -8.48
N PRO A 142 15.44 -12.28 -8.69
CA PRO A 142 16.22 -12.83 -9.80
C PRO A 142 16.25 -14.37 -9.85
N GLN A 143 16.24 -15.02 -8.68
CA GLN A 143 16.24 -16.49 -8.56
C GLN A 143 14.85 -17.14 -8.68
N ASP A 144 13.77 -16.36 -8.70
CA ASP A 144 12.42 -16.88 -8.77
C ASP A 144 12.00 -17.15 -10.23
N PRO A 145 11.10 -18.11 -10.49
CA PRO A 145 10.65 -18.44 -11.84
C PRO A 145 10.00 -17.24 -12.55
N PRO A 146 9.95 -17.26 -13.90
CA PRO A 146 9.32 -16.19 -14.68
C PRO A 146 7.90 -15.84 -14.26
N VAL A 147 7.13 -16.86 -13.91
CA VAL A 147 5.77 -16.77 -13.39
C VAL A 147 5.77 -17.37 -11.99
N LEU A 148 5.27 -16.61 -11.01
CA LEU A 148 5.16 -17.07 -9.64
C LEU A 148 4.01 -18.07 -9.52
N LEU A 149 4.31 -19.25 -8.98
CA LEU A 149 3.34 -20.34 -8.83
C LEU A 149 2.80 -20.39 -7.40
N ASN A 150 1.59 -20.92 -7.22
CA ASN A 150 0.95 -20.95 -5.91
C ASN A 150 1.71 -21.81 -4.89
N GLU A 151 2.40 -22.85 -5.36
CA GLU A 151 3.26 -23.76 -4.58
C GLU A 151 4.42 -22.99 -3.92
N GLY A 152 4.93 -21.97 -4.62
CA GLY A 152 6.06 -21.15 -4.17
C GLY A 152 5.69 -19.97 -3.27
N ARG A 153 4.40 -19.73 -3.01
CA ARG A 153 3.91 -18.56 -2.25
C ARG A 153 4.56 -18.40 -0.87
N GLY A 154 4.96 -19.52 -0.24
CA GLY A 154 5.67 -19.52 1.04
C GLY A 154 7.10 -18.98 0.96
N PHE A 155 7.71 -18.96 -0.22
CA PHE A 155 9.11 -18.62 -0.45
C PHE A 155 9.30 -17.24 -1.08
N TYR A 156 8.31 -16.75 -1.81
CA TYR A 156 8.38 -15.42 -2.44
C TYR A 156 8.30 -14.29 -1.42
N GLY A 157 8.94 -13.18 -1.77
CA GLY A 157 8.83 -11.93 -1.05
C GLY A 157 7.47 -11.28 -1.27
N ARG A 158 6.97 -10.58 -0.25
CA ARG A 158 5.81 -9.70 -0.35
C ARG A 158 6.23 -8.28 -0.03
N VAL A 159 5.63 -7.30 -0.67
CA VAL A 159 6.03 -5.90 -0.47
C VAL A 159 4.91 -4.96 -0.92
N PRO A 160 4.79 -3.75 -0.37
CA PRO A 160 3.94 -2.71 -0.95
C PRO A 160 4.22 -2.47 -2.44
N ALA A 161 3.19 -2.29 -3.24
CA ALA A 161 3.30 -2.10 -4.69
C ALA A 161 4.26 -0.96 -5.07
N VAL A 162 4.21 0.15 -4.32
CA VAL A 162 5.09 1.32 -4.53
C VAL A 162 6.56 0.94 -4.34
N LEU A 163 6.87 0.12 -3.33
CA LEU A 163 8.22 -0.35 -3.07
C LEU A 163 8.72 -1.36 -4.12
N ASP A 164 7.83 -2.21 -4.65
CA ASP A 164 8.18 -3.11 -5.76
C ASP A 164 8.49 -2.34 -7.04
N LEU A 165 7.62 -1.39 -7.38
CA LEU A 165 7.75 -0.56 -8.57
C LEU A 165 9.05 0.26 -8.56
N CYS A 166 9.31 0.98 -7.46
CA CYS A 166 10.51 1.81 -7.36
C CYS A 166 11.79 0.97 -7.36
N SER A 167 11.78 -0.20 -6.71
CA SER A 167 12.92 -1.11 -6.74
C SER A 167 13.25 -1.61 -8.15
N LYS A 168 12.22 -1.90 -8.97
CA LYS A 168 12.40 -2.29 -10.38
C LYS A 168 12.95 -1.16 -11.24
N ALA A 169 12.70 0.09 -10.85
CA ALA A 169 13.27 1.28 -11.47
C ALA A 169 14.67 1.64 -10.94
N GLY A 170 15.30 0.80 -10.10
CA GLY A 170 16.66 1.00 -9.60
C GLY A 170 16.76 1.69 -8.24
N ALA A 171 15.63 2.02 -7.58
CA ALA A 171 15.67 2.64 -6.26
C ALA A 171 16.14 1.67 -5.17
N VAL A 172 16.89 2.22 -4.20
CA VAL A 172 17.36 1.46 -3.04
C VAL A 172 16.24 1.43 -2.00
N VAL A 173 15.71 0.23 -1.76
CA VAL A 173 14.65 0.04 -0.76
C VAL A 173 15.23 -0.01 0.65
N PRO A 174 14.63 0.68 1.65
CA PRO A 174 15.09 0.66 3.03
C PRO A 174 15.14 -0.74 3.66
N ALA A 175 16.18 -1.00 4.46
CA ALA A 175 16.48 -2.31 5.02
C ALA A 175 15.36 -2.91 5.89
N LYS A 176 14.50 -2.07 6.49
CA LYS A 176 13.34 -2.53 7.28
C LYS A 176 12.37 -3.41 6.48
N TYR A 177 12.39 -3.31 5.16
CA TYR A 177 11.57 -4.15 4.28
C TYR A 177 12.25 -5.47 3.88
N ASN A 178 13.56 -5.64 4.11
CA ASN A 178 14.32 -6.79 3.61
C ASN A 178 13.72 -8.15 4.00
N CYS A 179 13.23 -8.30 5.23
CA CYS A 179 12.59 -9.53 5.70
C CYS A 179 11.31 -9.85 4.90
N MET A 180 10.49 -8.83 4.66
CA MET A 180 9.25 -8.96 3.89
C MET A 180 9.56 -9.29 2.42
N MET A 181 10.59 -8.65 1.87
CA MET A 181 11.07 -8.81 0.51
C MET A 181 11.82 -10.13 0.27
N LYS A 182 12.26 -10.80 1.33
CA LYS A 182 13.09 -12.01 1.30
C LYS A 182 14.28 -11.89 0.35
N VAL A 183 15.02 -10.79 0.48
CA VAL A 183 16.19 -10.48 -0.40
C VAL A 183 17.20 -11.64 -0.42
N GLN A 184 17.44 -12.27 0.74
CA GLN A 184 18.35 -13.41 0.91
C GLN A 184 17.61 -14.77 1.01
N GLY A 185 16.30 -14.80 0.77
CA GLY A 185 15.53 -16.04 0.90
C GLY A 185 15.94 -17.07 -0.16
N LEU A 186 15.99 -18.35 0.22
CA LEU A 186 16.23 -19.45 -0.71
C LEU A 186 15.13 -19.51 -1.80
N SER A 187 15.48 -20.10 -2.94
CA SER A 187 14.49 -20.41 -3.98
C SER A 187 13.71 -21.67 -3.61
N CYS A 188 12.47 -21.80 -4.11
CA CYS A 188 11.66 -23.01 -3.93
C CYS A 188 12.37 -24.25 -4.50
N GLN A 189 13.08 -24.11 -5.63
CA GLN A 189 13.84 -25.18 -6.26
C GLN A 189 15.01 -25.65 -5.38
N SER A 190 15.73 -24.70 -4.78
CA SER A 190 16.87 -24.98 -3.91
C SER A 190 16.45 -25.72 -2.63
N ILE A 191 15.26 -25.43 -2.09
CA ILE A 191 14.75 -26.12 -0.90
C ILE A 191 14.22 -27.51 -1.24
N ILE A 192 13.57 -27.72 -2.39
CA ILE A 192 13.17 -29.07 -2.83
C ILE A 192 14.42 -29.94 -3.00
N ILE A 193 15.49 -29.40 -3.60
CA ILE A 193 16.78 -30.11 -3.70
C ILE A 193 17.37 -30.35 -2.31
N PHE A 194 17.37 -29.35 -1.42
CA PHE A 194 17.94 -29.47 -0.07
C PHE A 194 17.18 -30.48 0.82
N LEU A 195 15.85 -30.46 0.78
CA LEU A 195 15.00 -31.41 1.51
C LEU A 195 15.06 -32.80 0.88
N GLY A 196 15.03 -32.92 -0.44
CA GLY A 196 15.20 -34.19 -1.15
C GLY A 196 16.59 -34.81 -0.94
N SER A 197 17.64 -34.00 -0.79
CA SER A 197 18.96 -34.47 -0.40
C SER A 197 19.01 -34.96 1.05
N GLN A 198 18.24 -34.36 1.97
CA GLN A 198 18.15 -34.87 3.34
C GLN A 198 17.35 -36.17 3.43
N GLU A 199 16.24 -36.31 2.71
CA GLU A 199 15.46 -37.56 2.65
C GLU A 199 16.24 -38.72 2.02
N ASN A 200 17.02 -38.45 0.96
CA ASN A 200 17.89 -39.48 0.37
C ASN A 200 19.03 -39.90 1.30
N GLN A 201 19.56 -39.00 2.15
CA GLN A 201 20.56 -39.35 3.16
C GLN A 201 19.99 -40.24 4.28
N THR A 202 18.74 -40.02 4.70
CA THR A 202 18.05 -40.89 5.68
C THR A 202 17.67 -42.25 5.10
N LEU A 203 17.34 -42.32 3.81
CA LEU A 203 17.07 -43.60 3.13
C LEU A 203 18.36 -44.42 2.92
N GLU A 204 19.46 -43.80 2.51
CA GLU A 204 20.76 -44.47 2.36
C GLU A 204 21.36 -44.94 3.70
N SER A 205 21.10 -44.22 4.80
CA SER A 205 21.52 -44.69 6.13
C SER A 205 20.73 -45.91 6.59
N ASN A 206 19.45 -46.03 6.22
CA ASN A 206 18.61 -47.16 6.60
C ASN A 206 18.84 -48.41 5.72
N SER A 207 19.33 -48.26 4.50
CA SER A 207 19.67 -49.39 3.62
C SER A 207 21.05 -50.02 3.89
N LYS A 208 21.90 -49.38 4.70
CA LYS A 208 23.22 -49.91 5.12
C LYS A 208 23.18 -50.65 6.47
N LEU A 209 22.01 -50.72 7.11
CA LEU A 209 21.78 -51.36 8.41
C LEU A 209 21.02 -52.70 8.33
N ASN A 210 20.75 -53.21 7.12
CA ASN A 210 20.21 -54.55 6.87
C ASN A 210 21.22 -55.43 6.15
#